data_AF-A0A496LS09-F1
#
_entry.id   AF-A0A496LS09-F1
#
_cell.length_a   1.000
_cell.length_b   1.000
_cell.length_c   1.000
_cell.angle_alpha   90.00
_cell.angle_beta   90.00
_cell.angle_gamma   90.00
#
_symmetry.space_group_name_H-M   'P 1'
#
loop_
_entity.id
_entity.type
_entity.pdbx_description
1 polymer ?
#
loop_
_entity_poly.entity_id
_entity_poly.type
_entity_poly.pdbx_seq_one_letter_code
_entity_poly.pdbx_strand_id
1 'polypeptide(L)'
;MDSDDKEFVSEIKAGVSYQILRDEKGGISQVLIPVNEELQAQIYKDNDGKYNFQLSSISYQTHRRVLSMPITVSPSQDIQDATGSAALAHGFYLAMKSEVPESEFKKLKKGDRLAMEYTQKTRLGRTFG
;
A
#
# COMPACT_ATOMS: atom_id res chain seq x y z
N MET A 1 -12.37 25.95 -0.80
CA MET A 1 -12.47 24.56 -1.27
C MET A 1 -13.19 24.64 -2.58
N ASP A 2 -12.43 24.45 -3.64
CA ASP A 2 -12.95 24.49 -5.00
C ASP A 2 -13.75 23.21 -5.28
N SER A 3 -14.45 23.14 -6.42
CA SER A 3 -15.24 21.96 -6.80
C SER A 3 -14.42 20.68 -6.76
N ASP A 4 -13.17 20.78 -7.22
CA ASP A 4 -12.27 19.66 -7.42
C ASP A 4 -11.81 19.10 -6.07
N ASP A 5 -11.55 19.97 -5.08
CA ASP A 5 -11.21 19.55 -3.71
C ASP A 5 -12.31 18.67 -3.09
N LYS A 6 -13.59 18.97 -3.39
CA LYS A 6 -14.72 18.19 -2.87
C LYS A 6 -14.81 16.82 -3.52
N GLU A 7 -14.50 16.74 -4.81
CA GLU A 7 -14.46 15.47 -5.55
C GLU A 7 -13.38 14.56 -4.96
N PHE A 8 -12.15 15.05 -4.77
CA PHE A 8 -11.07 14.24 -4.18
C PHE A 8 -11.39 13.76 -2.76
N VAL A 9 -11.97 14.62 -1.91
CA VAL A 9 -12.34 14.21 -0.55
C VAL A 9 -13.45 13.13 -0.55
N SER A 10 -14.29 13.10 -1.59
CA SER A 10 -15.32 12.05 -1.73
C SER A 10 -14.74 10.67 -2.06
N GLU A 11 -13.50 10.61 -2.55
CA GLU A 11 -12.81 9.35 -2.88
C GLU A 11 -12.16 8.67 -1.66
N ILE A 12 -12.15 9.31 -0.48
CA ILE A 12 -11.56 8.72 0.73
C ILE A 12 -12.30 7.43 1.08
N LYS A 13 -11.59 6.30 0.92
CA LYS A 13 -12.14 4.97 1.19
C LYS A 13 -12.19 4.69 2.70
N ALA A 14 -13.27 4.04 3.14
CA ALA A 14 -13.38 3.54 4.50
C ALA A 14 -12.26 2.53 4.82
N GLY A 15 -11.77 2.55 6.07
CA GLY A 15 -10.71 1.66 6.54
C GLY A 15 -9.28 2.14 6.26
N VAL A 16 -9.10 3.26 5.56
CA VAL A 16 -7.78 3.86 5.33
C VAL A 16 -7.27 4.49 6.62
N SER A 17 -6.04 4.14 7.01
CA SER A 17 -5.37 4.73 8.17
C SER A 17 -4.97 6.18 7.88
N TYR A 18 -5.24 7.08 8.82
CA TYR A 18 -4.84 8.49 8.77
C TYR A 18 -3.84 8.80 9.90
N GLN A 19 -3.22 9.97 9.83
CA GLN A 19 -2.17 10.38 10.77
C GLN A 19 -2.54 11.70 11.43
N ILE A 20 -2.32 11.81 12.74
CA ILE A 20 -2.45 13.07 13.50
C ILE A 20 -1.09 13.37 14.13
N LEU A 21 -0.55 14.55 13.83
CA LEU A 21 0.54 15.15 14.58
C LEU A 21 -0.04 16.06 15.66
N ARG A 22 0.42 15.86 16.90
CA ARG A 22 0.03 16.67 18.05
C ARG A 22 1.21 17.50 18.56
N ASP A 23 0.92 18.68 19.08
CA ASP A 23 1.89 19.50 19.80
C ASP A 23 2.15 18.96 21.21
N GLU A 24 3.12 19.55 21.90
CA GLU A 24 3.51 19.16 23.27
C GLU A 24 2.37 19.29 24.29
N LYS A 25 1.35 20.10 23.99
CA LYS A 25 0.17 20.32 24.84
C LYS A 25 -0.99 19.39 24.45
N GLY A 26 -0.78 18.47 23.49
CA GLY A 26 -1.78 17.53 22.99
C GLY A 26 -2.75 18.10 21.96
N GLY A 27 -2.60 19.37 21.58
CA GLY A 27 -3.35 20.02 20.52
C GLY A 27 -2.99 19.46 19.14
N ILE A 28 -3.91 19.51 18.18
CA ILE A 28 -3.65 19.01 16.83
C ILE A 28 -2.81 20.05 16.07
N SER A 29 -1.65 19.65 15.57
CA SER A 29 -0.82 20.48 14.70
C SER A 29 -1.08 20.18 13.23
N GLN A 30 -1.28 18.90 12.90
CA GLN A 30 -1.49 18.45 11.53
C GLN A 30 -2.28 17.14 11.48
N VAL A 31 -3.09 16.97 10.44
CA VAL A 31 -3.77 15.72 10.08
C VAL A 31 -3.48 15.42 8.61
N LEU A 32 -3.08 14.18 8.33
CA LEU A 32 -2.87 13.68 6.98
C LEU A 32 -3.84 12.52 6.72
N ILE A 33 -4.72 12.69 5.75
CA ILE A 33 -5.73 11.69 5.37
C ILE A 33 -5.46 11.28 3.92
N PRO A 34 -5.00 10.04 3.68
CA PRO A 34 -4.80 9.56 2.31
C PRO A 34 -6.12 9.56 1.54
N VAL A 35 -6.12 10.17 0.35
CA VAL A 35 -7.22 10.09 -0.62
C VAL A 35 -7.01 8.86 -1.49
N ASN A 36 -5.81 8.72 -2.04
CA ASN A 36 -5.38 7.57 -2.82
C ASN A 36 -3.89 7.26 -2.54
N GLU A 37 -3.22 6.52 -3.42
CA GLU A 37 -1.80 6.15 -3.24
C GLU A 37 -0.81 7.31 -3.45
N GLU A 38 -1.25 8.40 -4.07
CA GLU A 38 -0.39 9.52 -4.49
C GLU A 38 -0.75 10.83 -3.78
N LEU A 39 -2.01 11.04 -3.43
CA LEU A 39 -2.54 12.27 -2.85
C LEU A 39 -3.13 12.04 -1.46
N GLN A 40 -2.94 13.03 -0.60
CA GLN A 40 -3.54 13.11 0.72
C GLN A 40 -4.14 14.50 0.97
N ALA A 41 -5.23 14.54 1.71
CA ALA A 41 -5.72 15.75 2.33
C ALA A 41 -4.84 16.09 3.52
N GLN A 42 -4.26 17.28 3.50
CA GLN A 42 -3.43 17.82 4.57
C GLN A 42 -4.17 18.97 5.25
N ILE A 43 -4.50 18.78 6.51
CA ILE A 43 -5.05 19.82 7.38
C ILE A 43 -3.94 20.21 8.36
N TYR A 44 -3.55 21.46 8.42
CA TYR A 44 -2.43 21.90 9.26
C TYR A 44 -2.68 23.26 9.88
N LYS A 45 -2.13 23.46 11.07
CA LYS A 45 -2.17 24.72 11.79
C LYS A 45 -1.03 25.62 11.31
N ASP A 46 -1.34 26.84 10.88
CA ASP A 46 -0.35 27.84 10.53
C ASP A 46 0.22 28.55 11.76
N ASN A 47 1.16 29.48 11.52
CA ASN A 47 1.81 30.26 12.59
C ASN A 47 0.83 31.19 13.33
N ASP A 48 -0.28 31.59 12.69
CA ASP A 48 -1.34 32.39 13.29
C ASP A 48 -2.36 31.53 14.06
N GLY A 49 -2.16 30.21 14.06
CA GLY A 49 -2.98 29.25 14.75
C GLY A 49 -4.28 28.86 14.02
N LYS A 50 -4.45 29.27 12.76
CA LYS A 50 -5.59 28.88 11.92
C LYS A 50 -5.32 27.56 11.23
N TYR A 51 -6.37 26.78 11.00
CA TYR A 51 -6.26 25.55 10.22
C TYR A 51 -6.47 25.84 8.75
N ASN A 52 -5.54 25.35 7.94
CA ASN A 52 -5.58 25.40 6.49
C ASN A 52 -5.74 23.99 5.94
N PHE A 53 -6.36 23.90 4.77
CA PHE A 53 -6.55 22.67 4.02
C PHE A 53 -5.83 22.78 2.68
N GLN A 54 -5.15 21.72 2.28
CA GLN A 54 -4.60 21.56 0.94
C GLN A 54 -4.50 20.07 0.57
N LEU A 55 -4.48 19.78 -0.73
CA LEU A 55 -4.04 18.49 -1.24
C LEU A 55 -2.52 18.49 -1.34
N SER A 56 -1.87 17.44 -0.84
CA SER A 56 -0.42 17.25 -0.96
C SER A 56 -0.07 15.84 -1.39
N SER A 57 1.11 15.69 -2.00
CA SER A 57 1.61 14.38 -2.41
C SER A 57 1.98 13.52 -1.19
N ILE A 58 1.70 12.22 -1.28
CA ILE A 58 2.14 11.25 -0.28
C ILE A 58 3.61 10.92 -0.51
N SER A 59 4.43 11.11 0.52
CA SER A 59 5.80 10.61 0.53
C SER A 59 5.82 9.13 0.93
N TYR A 60 6.40 8.30 0.07
CA TYR A 60 6.65 6.88 0.29
C TYR A 60 8.02 6.49 -0.25
N GLN A 61 8.54 5.38 0.24
CA GLN A 61 9.79 4.77 -0.23
C GLN A 61 9.44 3.54 -1.06
N THR A 62 10.11 3.40 -2.19
CA THR A 62 9.93 2.25 -3.09
C THR A 62 11.14 1.34 -2.98
N HIS A 63 10.89 0.06 -2.71
CA HIS A 63 11.93 -0.95 -2.63
C HIS A 63 11.68 -2.04 -3.67
N ARG A 64 12.69 -2.29 -4.49
CA ARG A 64 12.75 -3.47 -5.36
C ARG A 64 13.19 -4.65 -4.51
N ARG A 65 12.39 -5.71 -4.47
CA ARG A 65 12.66 -6.91 -3.67
C ARG A 65 12.59 -8.15 -4.54
N VAL A 66 13.35 -9.16 -4.14
CA VAL A 66 13.34 -10.50 -4.74
C VAL A 66 12.88 -11.48 -3.67
N LEU A 67 11.88 -12.29 -3.99
CA LEU A 67 11.47 -13.45 -3.21
C LEU A 67 11.91 -14.69 -3.97
N SER A 68 12.64 -15.60 -3.30
CA SER A 68 12.93 -16.92 -3.83
C SER A 68 12.81 -17.96 -2.73
N MET A 69 11.86 -18.88 -2.88
CA MET A 69 11.56 -19.90 -1.87
C MET A 69 11.02 -21.18 -2.49
N PRO A 70 11.20 -22.34 -1.84
CA PRO A 70 10.55 -23.57 -2.27
C PRO A 70 9.05 -23.50 -1.96
N ILE A 71 8.24 -24.12 -2.81
CA ILE A 71 6.81 -24.32 -2.57
C ILE A 71 6.65 -25.36 -1.47
N THR A 72 5.82 -25.05 -0.47
CA THR A 72 5.51 -25.93 0.65
C THR A 72 4.08 -26.43 0.60
N VAL A 73 3.13 -25.52 0.38
CA VAL A 73 1.69 -25.81 0.27
C VAL A 73 1.17 -25.43 -1.11
N SER A 74 1.29 -24.17 -1.48
CA SER A 74 0.93 -23.65 -2.81
C SER A 74 1.57 -22.27 -2.99
N PRO A 75 1.86 -21.84 -4.24
CA PRO A 75 2.49 -20.55 -4.49
C PRO A 75 1.78 -19.38 -3.79
N SER A 76 0.45 -19.29 -3.89
CA SER A 76 -0.32 -18.19 -3.30
C SER A 76 -0.26 -18.17 -1.77
N GLN A 77 -0.43 -19.33 -1.12
CA GLN A 77 -0.35 -19.42 0.35
C GLN A 77 1.06 -19.10 0.84
N ASP A 78 2.08 -19.71 0.22
CA ASP A 78 3.47 -19.52 0.63
C ASP A 78 3.90 -18.04 0.46
N ILE A 79 3.46 -17.36 -0.62
CA ILE A 79 3.70 -15.91 -0.82
C ILE A 79 3.02 -15.08 0.27
N GLN A 80 1.77 -15.39 0.59
CA GLN A 80 1.05 -14.67 1.65
C GLN A 80 1.75 -14.85 3.00
N ASP A 81 2.20 -16.05 3.33
CA ASP A 81 2.87 -16.35 4.60
C ASP A 81 4.25 -15.68 4.68
N ALA A 82 5.00 -15.67 3.58
CA ALA A 82 6.33 -15.07 3.53
C ALA A 82 6.32 -13.54 3.50
N THR A 83 5.28 -12.92 2.94
CA THR A 83 5.23 -11.46 2.70
C THR A 83 4.18 -10.72 3.52
N GLY A 84 3.22 -11.43 4.10
CA GLY A 84 2.03 -10.86 4.73
C GLY A 84 1.05 -10.21 3.75
N SER A 85 1.24 -10.34 2.43
CA SER A 85 0.47 -9.61 1.42
C SER A 85 -0.35 -10.55 0.53
N ALA A 86 -1.67 -10.57 0.77
CA ALA A 86 -2.62 -11.24 -0.11
C ALA A 86 -2.65 -10.62 -1.53
N ALA A 87 -2.39 -9.32 -1.64
CA ALA A 87 -2.32 -8.63 -2.93
C ALA A 87 -1.14 -9.12 -3.78
N LEU A 88 0.04 -9.33 -3.16
CA LEU A 88 1.19 -9.92 -3.86
C LEU A 88 0.91 -11.36 -4.31
N ALA A 89 0.30 -12.18 -3.44
CA ALA A 89 -0.06 -13.55 -3.78
C ALA A 89 -1.04 -13.62 -4.97
N HIS A 90 -2.05 -12.75 -4.98
CA HIS A 90 -3.01 -12.65 -6.08
C HIS A 90 -2.37 -12.11 -7.37
N GLY A 91 -1.53 -11.08 -7.27
CA GLY A 91 -0.80 -10.52 -8.39
C GLY A 91 0.12 -11.54 -9.06
N PHE A 92 0.83 -12.35 -8.26
CA PHE A 92 1.65 -13.46 -8.76
C PHE A 92 0.81 -14.48 -9.53
N TYR A 93 -0.34 -14.89 -8.97
CA TYR A 93 -1.25 -15.82 -9.65
C TYR A 93 -1.73 -15.28 -11.01
N LEU A 94 -2.14 -14.01 -11.07
CA LEU A 94 -2.58 -13.38 -12.32
C LEU A 94 -1.44 -13.33 -13.37
N ALA A 95 -0.24 -12.95 -12.95
CA ALA A 95 0.93 -12.90 -13.83
C ALA A 95 1.33 -14.29 -14.36
N MET A 96 1.21 -15.33 -13.54
CA MET A 96 1.48 -16.70 -14.01
C MET A 96 0.38 -17.21 -14.91
N LYS A 97 -0.89 -16.93 -14.60
CA LYS A 97 -2.02 -17.36 -15.42
C LYS A 97 -1.98 -16.79 -16.85
N SER A 98 -1.40 -15.60 -17.05
CA SER A 98 -1.23 -15.03 -18.39
C SER A 98 -0.12 -15.70 -19.20
N GLU A 99 0.89 -16.27 -18.53
CA GLU A 99 2.09 -16.82 -19.19
C GLU A 99 2.04 -18.34 -19.35
N VAL A 100 1.47 -19.05 -18.37
CA VAL A 100 1.38 -20.50 -18.35
C VAL A 100 -0.06 -20.98 -18.28
N PRO A 101 -0.44 -22.00 -19.08
CA PRO A 101 -1.74 -22.63 -18.96
C PRO A 101 -2.00 -23.14 -17.54
N GLU A 102 -3.24 -23.04 -17.08
CA GLU A 102 -3.65 -23.48 -15.74
C GLU A 102 -3.29 -24.95 -15.45
N SER A 103 -3.28 -25.79 -16.50
CA SER A 103 -2.86 -27.19 -16.42
C SER A 103 -1.39 -27.38 -16.02
N GLU A 104 -0.49 -26.47 -16.41
CA GLU A 104 0.92 -26.50 -16.00
C GLU A 104 1.10 -25.89 -14.62
N PHE A 105 0.37 -24.83 -14.30
CA PHE A 105 0.43 -24.20 -12.98
C PHE A 105 -0.02 -25.17 -11.86
N LYS A 106 -1.03 -26.01 -12.13
CA LYS A 106 -1.48 -27.07 -11.21
C LYS A 106 -0.48 -28.22 -11.04
N LYS A 107 0.52 -28.35 -11.91
CA LYS A 107 1.57 -29.37 -11.77
C LYS A 107 2.69 -28.96 -10.83
N LEU A 108 2.74 -27.71 -10.38
CA LEU A 108 3.70 -27.25 -9.38
C LEU A 108 3.58 -28.11 -8.12
N LYS A 109 4.70 -28.64 -7.65
CA LYS A 109 4.77 -29.54 -6.50
C LYS A 109 5.57 -28.94 -5.37
N LYS A 110 5.38 -29.50 -4.18
CA LYS A 110 6.24 -29.25 -3.03
C LYS A 110 7.70 -29.48 -3.41
N GLY A 111 8.55 -28.51 -3.11
CA GLY A 111 9.98 -28.54 -3.43
C GLY A 111 10.36 -27.78 -4.71
N ASP A 112 9.41 -27.53 -5.62
CA ASP A 112 9.65 -26.64 -6.76
C ASP A 112 9.95 -25.23 -6.23
N ARG A 113 10.84 -24.49 -6.92
CA ARG A 113 11.21 -23.14 -6.50
C ARG A 113 10.36 -22.11 -7.22
N LEU A 114 9.77 -21.20 -6.44
CA LEU A 114 9.24 -19.96 -6.98
C LEU A 114 10.26 -18.85 -6.81
N ALA A 115 10.31 -17.96 -7.80
CA ALA A 115 11.06 -16.73 -7.72
C ALA A 115 10.23 -15.61 -8.34
N MET A 116 10.18 -14.47 -7.65
CA MET A 116 9.55 -13.28 -8.20
C MET A 116 10.31 -12.05 -7.74
N GLU A 117 10.32 -11.04 -8.60
CA GLU A 117 10.76 -9.71 -8.26
C GLU A 117 9.54 -8.81 -8.19
N TYR A 118 9.49 -7.96 -7.16
CA TYR A 118 8.35 -7.08 -6.94
C TYR A 118 8.79 -5.75 -6.36
N THR A 119 7.95 -4.75 -6.61
CA THR A 119 8.12 -3.40 -6.09
C THR A 119 7.20 -3.23 -4.90
N GLN A 120 7.77 -2.87 -3.75
CA GLN A 120 7.02 -2.65 -2.51
C GLN A 120 7.14 -1.18 -2.10
N LYS A 121 5.99 -0.51 -1.98
CA LYS A 121 5.90 0.82 -1.40
C LYS A 121 5.82 0.70 0.13
N THR A 122 6.55 1.56 0.82
CA THR A 122 6.53 1.67 2.28
C THR A 122 6.40 3.12 2.72
N ARG A 123 5.66 3.35 3.80
CA ARG A 123 5.45 4.66 4.41
C ARG A 123 5.56 4.53 5.92
N LEU A 124 6.43 5.33 6.53
CA LEU A 124 6.72 5.30 7.98
C LEU A 124 7.02 3.88 8.50
N GLY A 125 7.82 3.12 7.75
CA GLY A 125 8.21 1.75 8.12
C GLY A 125 7.13 0.69 7.96
N ARG A 126 5.95 1.03 7.40
CA ARG A 126 4.86 0.08 7.10
C ARG A 126 4.65 -0.04 5.60
N THR A 127 4.15 -1.19 5.16
CA THR A 127 3.70 -1.37 3.76
C THR A 127 2.54 -0.44 3.45
N PHE A 128 2.53 0.12 2.25
CA PHE A 128 1.55 1.10 1.80
C PHE A 128 1.18 0.82 0.34
N GLY A 129 -0.11 0.94 -0.01
CA GLY A 129 -0.63 0.51 -1.32
C GLY A 129 -1.27 -0.87 -1.24
#